data_AF-A0A3A9A8Q2-F1
#
_entry.id   AF-A0A3A9A8Q2-F1
#
_cell.length_a   1.000
_cell.length_b   1.000
_cell.length_c   1.000
_cell.angle_alpha   90.00
_cell.angle_beta   90.00
_cell.angle_gamma   90.00
#
_symmetry.space_group_name_H-M   'P 1'
#
loop_
_entity.id
_entity.type
_entity.pdbx_description
1 polymer ?
#
loop_
_entity_poly.entity_id
_entity_poly.type
_entity_poly.pdbx_seq_one_letter_code
_entity_poly.pdbx_strand_id
1 'polypeptide(L)'
;MQHKVKVTVIDKKLYPELQRQYCADPEAGPCPCYHIGDEFIFERYGEADDFWHMGLHTLRQTVKTADEVAGGTQFPHCSEAWDAIARYIYAGLQGGSIMRGWMNDERVMIACCSDGTRPVVFKIERTDYKVLYIDKIACDKCRDKIRQALLDIEGVTGVAFCEAFTEVYLEKEVEEDILRTTVESCGGYTVTRID
;
A
#
# COMPACT_ATOMS: atom_id res chain seq x y z
N MET A 1 -5.01 14.60 5.92
CA MET A 1 -4.15 13.75 5.08
C MET A 1 -4.18 12.36 5.66
N GLN A 2 -4.47 11.39 4.79
CA GLN A 2 -4.60 9.98 5.09
C GLN A 2 -3.39 9.23 4.53
N HIS A 3 -3.19 7.99 5.02
CA HIS A 3 -2.02 7.19 4.67
C HIS A 3 -2.43 5.76 4.32
N LYS A 4 -1.80 5.22 3.27
CA LYS A 4 -1.76 3.79 3.00
C LYS A 4 -0.31 3.31 3.02
N VAL A 5 -0.12 2.02 3.23
CA VAL A 5 1.20 1.41 3.06
C VAL A 5 1.14 0.36 1.98
N LYS A 6 1.96 0.53 0.96
CA LYS A 6 2.22 -0.48 -0.06
C LYS A 6 3.41 -1.34 0.38
N VAL A 7 3.24 -2.65 0.34
CA VAL A 7 4.33 -3.61 0.50
C VAL A 7 4.50 -4.37 -0.80
N THR A 8 5.70 -4.40 -1.34
CA THR A 8 6.03 -5.15 -2.55
C THR A 8 7.12 -6.16 -2.25
N VAL A 9 6.92 -7.41 -2.66
CA VAL A 9 7.99 -8.42 -2.63
C VAL A 9 8.93 -8.15 -3.80
N ILE A 10 10.12 -7.65 -3.49
CA ILE A 10 11.11 -7.26 -4.51
C ILE A 10 12.14 -8.34 -4.78
N ASP A 11 12.37 -9.25 -3.82
CA ASP A 11 13.33 -10.32 -3.98
C ASP A 11 13.06 -11.50 -3.02
N LYS A 12 13.62 -12.66 -3.35
CA LYS A 12 13.63 -13.86 -2.51
C LYS A 12 15.02 -14.47 -2.57
N LYS A 13 15.64 -14.64 -1.42
CA LYS A 13 16.94 -15.33 -1.33
C LYS A 13 16.76 -16.79 -0.92
N LEU A 14 17.79 -17.58 -1.20
CA LEU A 14 17.91 -18.97 -0.78
C LEU A 14 19.38 -19.22 -0.45
N TYR A 15 19.64 -19.78 0.74
CA TYR A 15 20.94 -20.20 1.22
C TYR A 15 20.96 -21.74 1.25
N PRO A 16 21.13 -22.40 0.09
CA PRO A 16 20.97 -23.84 -0.02
C PRO A 16 22.01 -24.62 0.79
N GLU A 17 23.18 -24.04 1.05
CA GLU A 17 24.19 -24.59 1.95
C GLU A 17 23.70 -24.67 3.40
N LEU A 18 22.97 -23.66 3.87
CA LEU A 18 22.38 -23.67 5.21
C LEU A 18 21.24 -24.69 5.30
N GLN A 19 20.42 -24.81 4.25
CA GLN A 19 19.38 -25.84 4.21
C GLN A 19 19.97 -27.24 4.25
N ARG A 20 20.95 -27.56 3.40
CA ARG A 20 21.61 -28.88 3.39
C ARG A 20 22.25 -29.26 4.73
N GLN A 21 22.81 -28.28 5.44
CA GLN A 21 23.53 -28.53 6.68
C GLN A 21 22.60 -28.61 7.90
N TYR A 22 21.54 -27.79 7.95
CA TYR A 22 20.77 -27.58 9.18
C TYR A 22 19.27 -27.90 9.07
N CYS A 23 18.68 -27.90 7.88
CA CYS A 23 17.26 -28.21 7.72
C CYS A 23 17.02 -29.73 7.71
N ALA A 24 15.88 -30.16 8.28
CA ALA A 24 15.45 -31.55 8.21
C ALA A 24 15.17 -32.00 6.76
N ASP A 25 14.59 -31.10 5.96
CA ASP A 25 14.58 -31.21 4.50
C ASP A 25 15.75 -30.37 3.93
N PRO A 26 16.81 -31.02 3.42
CA PRO A 26 17.98 -30.33 2.88
C PRO A 26 17.70 -29.57 1.58
N GLU A 27 16.54 -29.78 0.95
CA GLU A 27 16.11 -29.15 -0.31
C GLU A 27 14.77 -28.40 -0.17
N ALA A 28 14.45 -27.90 1.04
CA ALA A 28 13.21 -27.19 1.35
C ALA A 28 12.90 -25.99 0.43
N GLY A 29 13.93 -25.43 -0.22
CA GLY A 29 13.79 -24.45 -1.29
C GLY A 29 13.35 -23.06 -0.81
N PRO A 30 12.99 -22.15 -1.75
CA PRO A 30 12.59 -20.79 -1.43
C PRO A 30 11.24 -20.73 -0.70
N CYS A 31 10.95 -19.60 -0.05
CA CYS A 31 9.68 -19.41 0.66
C CYS A 31 8.46 -19.62 -0.27
N PRO A 32 7.47 -20.46 0.09
CA PRO A 32 6.27 -20.67 -0.74
C PRO A 32 5.19 -19.59 -0.55
N CYS A 33 5.23 -18.83 0.56
CA CYS A 33 4.16 -17.90 0.95
C CYS A 33 4.10 -16.62 0.12
N TYR A 34 5.18 -16.28 -0.59
CA TYR A 34 5.38 -14.99 -1.26
C TYR A 34 6.08 -15.18 -2.61
N HIS A 35 5.81 -14.29 -3.55
CA HIS A 35 6.34 -14.30 -4.91
C HIS A 35 6.83 -12.90 -5.29
N ILE A 36 7.93 -12.83 -6.05
CA ILE A 36 8.45 -11.55 -6.53
C ILE A 36 7.39 -10.86 -7.39
N GLY A 37 7.10 -9.60 -7.08
CA GLY A 37 6.05 -8.81 -7.71
C GLY A 37 4.69 -8.87 -7.00
N ASP A 38 4.57 -9.64 -5.91
CA ASP A 38 3.39 -9.55 -5.04
C ASP A 38 3.28 -8.13 -4.48
N GLU A 39 2.09 -7.54 -4.54
CA GLU A 39 1.79 -6.22 -3.99
C GLU A 39 0.64 -6.29 -2.99
N PHE A 40 0.86 -5.69 -1.83
CA PHE A 40 -0.10 -5.58 -0.73
C PHE A 40 -0.38 -4.10 -0.45
N ILE A 41 -1.63 -3.75 -0.21
CA ILE A 41 -2.03 -2.40 0.19
C ILE A 41 -2.73 -2.48 1.54
N PHE A 42 -2.17 -1.82 2.53
CA PHE A 42 -2.74 -1.67 3.87
C PHE A 42 -3.46 -0.34 3.98
N GLU A 43 -4.71 -0.40 4.43
CA GLU A 43 -5.61 0.74 4.56
C GLU A 43 -6.10 0.86 6.01
N ARG A 44 -6.31 2.11 6.43
CA ARG A 44 -6.86 2.44 7.74
C ARG A 44 -7.78 3.65 7.69
N TYR A 45 -8.79 3.56 6.84
CA TYR A 45 -9.75 4.64 6.58
C TYR A 45 -11.17 4.09 6.44
N GLY A 46 -12.16 4.83 6.98
CA GLY A 46 -13.53 4.35 7.06
C GLY A 46 -13.63 3.10 7.92
N GLU A 47 -14.20 2.03 7.37
CA GLU A 47 -14.32 0.72 8.04
C GLU A 47 -13.08 -0.18 7.86
N ALA A 48 -12.11 0.23 7.04
CA ALA A 48 -10.89 -0.55 6.83
C ALA A 48 -9.94 -0.37 8.03
N ASP A 49 -9.45 -1.48 8.57
CA ASP A 49 -8.34 -1.52 9.54
C ASP A 49 -7.52 -2.80 9.34
N ASP A 50 -6.79 -2.87 8.22
CA ASP A 50 -6.10 -4.09 7.77
C ASP A 50 -4.96 -4.51 8.69
N PHE A 51 -4.42 -3.55 9.45
CA PHE A 51 -3.29 -3.78 10.35
C PHE A 51 -3.66 -4.78 11.45
N TRP A 52 -4.82 -4.64 12.07
CA TRP A 52 -5.25 -5.55 13.16
C TRP A 52 -5.64 -6.94 12.67
N HIS A 53 -5.84 -7.10 11.37
CA HIS A 53 -6.11 -8.38 10.72
C HIS A 53 -4.84 -9.01 10.12
N MET A 54 -3.65 -8.52 10.51
CA MET A 54 -2.36 -9.02 10.04
C MET A 54 -2.27 -9.05 8.50
N GLY A 55 -2.91 -8.08 7.85
CA GLY A 55 -2.95 -7.90 6.40
C GLY A 55 -3.71 -8.96 5.61
N LEU A 56 -4.63 -9.70 6.24
CA LEU A 56 -5.59 -10.52 5.47
C LEU A 56 -6.35 -9.63 4.46
N HIS A 57 -6.54 -10.12 3.24
CA HIS A 57 -7.17 -9.40 2.11
C HIS A 57 -6.43 -8.16 1.58
N THR A 58 -5.17 -7.94 1.97
CA THR A 58 -4.40 -6.79 1.47
C THR A 58 -3.73 -7.05 0.11
N LEU A 59 -3.61 -8.31 -0.32
CA LEU A 59 -3.01 -8.68 -1.60
C LEU A 59 -3.81 -8.08 -2.78
N ARG A 60 -3.16 -7.26 -3.60
CA ARG A 60 -3.72 -6.62 -4.80
C ARG A 60 -3.15 -7.16 -6.10
N GLN A 61 -1.93 -7.69 -6.09
CA GLN A 61 -1.27 -8.26 -7.26
C GLN A 61 -0.44 -9.46 -6.86
N THR A 62 -0.50 -10.53 -7.66
CA THR A 62 0.37 -11.70 -7.53
C THR A 62 0.42 -12.48 -8.84
N VAL A 63 1.48 -13.28 -9.02
CA VAL A 63 1.58 -14.29 -10.09
C VAL A 63 0.93 -15.63 -9.73
N LYS A 64 0.43 -15.77 -8.50
CA LYS A 64 -0.28 -16.97 -8.00
C LYS A 64 -1.76 -16.70 -7.79
N THR A 65 -2.49 -17.69 -7.28
CA THR A 65 -3.84 -17.45 -6.79
C THR A 65 -3.80 -16.82 -5.39
N ALA A 66 -4.77 -15.97 -5.06
CA ALA A 66 -4.80 -15.29 -3.77
C ALA A 66 -4.92 -16.26 -2.57
N ASP A 67 -5.51 -17.44 -2.77
CA ASP A 67 -5.62 -18.46 -1.73
C ASP A 67 -4.27 -19.11 -1.37
N GLU A 68 -3.24 -18.95 -2.22
CA GLU A 68 -1.91 -19.54 -2.03
C GLU A 68 -0.88 -18.55 -1.46
N VAL A 69 -1.26 -17.28 -1.28
CA VAL A 69 -0.34 -16.20 -0.91
C VAL A 69 -0.72 -15.63 0.44
N ALA A 70 0.28 -15.46 1.31
CA ALA A 70 0.06 -14.86 2.63
C ALA A 70 -0.40 -13.41 2.49
N GLY A 71 -1.43 -13.01 3.23
CA GLY A 71 -2.09 -11.70 3.05
C GLY A 71 -3.13 -11.69 1.93
N GLY A 72 -3.35 -12.85 1.29
CA GLY A 72 -4.45 -13.09 0.36
C GLY A 72 -5.78 -13.37 1.09
N THR A 73 -6.54 -14.33 0.57
CA THR A 73 -7.93 -14.58 1.00
C THR A 73 -8.09 -15.62 2.11
N GLN A 74 -7.15 -16.56 2.23
CA GLN A 74 -7.27 -17.68 3.18
C GLN A 74 -6.48 -17.49 4.47
N PHE A 75 -5.32 -16.86 4.41
CA PHE A 75 -4.46 -16.71 5.57
C PHE A 75 -3.72 -15.36 5.60
N PRO A 76 -3.50 -14.80 6.81
CA PRO A 76 -2.80 -13.53 6.98
C PRO A 76 -1.31 -13.66 6.64
N HIS A 77 -0.56 -12.57 6.80
CA HIS A 77 0.89 -12.63 6.67
C HIS A 77 1.52 -13.68 7.59
N CYS A 78 2.50 -14.42 7.07
CA CYS A 78 3.32 -15.36 7.84
C CYS A 78 3.93 -14.63 9.06
N SER A 79 3.92 -15.27 10.23
CA SER A 79 4.34 -14.66 11.51
C SER A 79 5.76 -14.09 11.47
N GLU A 80 6.72 -14.78 10.84
CA GLU A 80 8.10 -14.31 10.68
C GLU A 80 8.19 -13.04 9.82
N ALA A 81 7.38 -12.96 8.77
CA ALA A 81 7.31 -11.76 7.94
C ALA A 81 6.61 -10.63 8.72
N TRP A 82 5.50 -10.92 9.38
CA TRP A 82 4.72 -9.95 10.14
C TRP A 82 5.54 -9.31 11.26
N ASP A 83 6.23 -10.08 12.09
CA ASP A 83 7.10 -9.56 13.15
C ASP A 83 8.20 -8.62 12.61
N ALA A 84 8.75 -8.97 11.44
CA ALA A 84 9.77 -8.18 10.79
C ALA A 84 9.26 -6.85 10.21
N ILE A 85 8.04 -6.81 9.63
CA ILE A 85 7.56 -5.68 8.84
C ILE A 85 6.44 -4.85 9.47
N ALA A 86 5.68 -5.41 10.43
CA ALA A 86 4.48 -4.77 10.98
C ALA A 86 4.77 -3.40 11.59
N ARG A 87 5.91 -3.24 12.28
CA ARG A 87 6.29 -1.95 12.87
C ARG A 87 6.41 -0.82 11.85
N TYR A 88 6.90 -1.14 10.64
CA TYR A 88 7.08 -0.18 9.56
C TYR A 88 5.75 0.16 8.89
N ILE A 89 4.90 -0.86 8.71
CA ILE A 89 3.53 -0.68 8.22
C ILE A 89 2.75 0.21 9.19
N TYR A 90 2.79 -0.08 10.49
CA TYR A 90 2.12 0.73 11.50
C TYR A 90 2.62 2.18 11.51
N ALA A 91 3.94 2.40 11.47
CA ALA A 91 4.51 3.74 11.40
C ALA A 91 4.04 4.51 10.15
N GLY A 92 4.00 3.85 8.99
CA GLY A 92 3.51 4.44 7.75
C GLY A 92 2.01 4.78 7.80
N LEU A 93 1.18 3.89 8.33
CA LEU A 93 -0.27 4.12 8.48
C LEU A 93 -0.59 5.29 9.44
N GLN A 94 0.32 5.60 10.38
CA GLN A 94 0.19 6.74 11.29
C GLN A 94 0.78 8.06 10.74
N GLY A 95 1.25 8.07 9.49
CA GLY A 95 1.85 9.25 8.88
C GLY A 95 3.29 9.55 9.33
N GLY A 96 3.93 8.61 10.04
CA GLY A 96 5.32 8.74 10.48
C GLY A 96 6.33 8.50 9.35
N SER A 97 7.55 9.00 9.53
CA SER A 97 8.70 8.54 8.74
C SER A 97 8.93 7.05 9.05
N ILE A 98 9.03 6.21 8.02
CA ILE A 98 9.37 4.80 8.17
C ILE A 98 10.86 4.65 8.48
N MET A 99 11.74 5.39 7.79
CA MET A 99 13.19 5.23 7.96
C MET A 99 13.98 6.54 7.72
N ARG A 100 13.99 7.39 8.75
CA ARG A 100 14.60 8.73 8.73
C ARG A 100 16.12 8.67 8.56
N GLY A 101 16.64 9.37 7.54
CA GLY A 101 18.07 9.59 7.35
C GLY A 101 18.88 8.36 6.89
N TRP A 102 18.23 7.24 6.61
CA TRP A 102 18.89 6.05 6.06
C TRP A 102 18.41 5.75 4.63
N MET A 103 17.10 5.78 4.39
CA MET A 103 16.57 5.72 3.02
C MET A 103 16.59 7.12 2.39
N ASN A 104 16.70 7.18 1.06
CA ASN A 104 16.65 8.45 0.32
C ASN A 104 15.25 9.09 0.28
N ASP A 105 14.23 8.32 0.64
CA ASP A 105 12.88 8.76 0.94
C ASP A 105 12.48 8.17 2.30
N GLU A 106 12.14 9.04 3.25
CA GLU A 106 11.78 8.64 4.63
C GLU A 106 10.48 7.84 4.70
N ARG A 107 9.68 7.86 3.62
CA ARG A 107 8.45 7.06 3.45
C ARG A 107 8.73 5.63 3.02
N VAL A 108 9.98 5.27 2.73
CA VAL A 108 10.37 3.97 2.18
C VAL A 108 11.25 3.20 3.17
N MET A 109 11.12 1.88 3.18
CA MET A 109 12.02 0.96 3.86
C MET A 109 12.19 -0.33 3.06
N ILE A 110 13.39 -0.90 3.11
CA ILE A 110 13.70 -2.24 2.61
C ILE A 110 13.92 -3.14 3.83
N ALA A 111 13.07 -4.15 3.99
CA ALA A 111 13.13 -5.10 5.09
C ALA A 111 13.06 -6.53 4.58
N CYS A 112 13.43 -7.51 5.40
CA CYS A 112 13.23 -8.92 5.07
C CYS A 112 12.68 -9.67 6.28
N CYS A 113 12.01 -10.81 6.03
CA CYS A 113 11.66 -11.72 7.12
C CYS A 113 12.92 -12.33 7.76
N SER A 114 12.77 -12.83 8.98
CA SER A 114 13.84 -13.41 9.79
C SER A 114 14.25 -14.84 9.40
N ASP A 115 13.67 -15.42 8.33
CA ASP A 115 14.07 -16.75 7.85
C ASP A 115 15.51 -16.71 7.32
N GLY A 116 16.43 -17.22 8.12
CA GLY A 116 17.87 -17.20 7.82
C GLY A 116 18.28 -18.10 6.66
N THR A 117 17.42 -18.99 6.17
CA THR A 117 17.73 -19.91 5.06
C THR A 117 17.10 -19.49 3.75
N ARG A 118 16.00 -18.73 3.78
CA ARG A 118 15.24 -18.33 2.59
C ARG A 118 14.47 -17.01 2.77
N PRO A 119 15.15 -15.90 3.10
CA PRO A 119 14.46 -14.66 3.43
C PRO A 119 13.77 -14.05 2.20
N VAL A 120 12.62 -13.44 2.46
CA VAL A 120 11.85 -12.65 1.48
C VAL A 120 12.13 -11.18 1.74
N VAL A 121 12.45 -10.42 0.69
CA VAL A 121 12.79 -9.00 0.76
C VAL A 121 11.60 -8.18 0.29
N PHE A 122 11.21 -7.22 1.13
CA PHE A 122 10.07 -6.35 0.95
C PHE A 122 10.52 -4.91 0.79
N LYS A 123 9.92 -4.21 -0.17
CA LYS A 123 9.89 -2.75 -0.22
C LYS A 123 8.59 -2.29 0.44
N ILE A 124 8.69 -1.45 1.45
CA ILE A 124 7.57 -0.94 2.23
C ILE A 124 7.53 0.57 1.99
N GLU A 125 6.38 1.07 1.52
CA GLU A 125 6.24 2.44 1.05
C GLU A 125 4.96 3.05 1.61
N ARG A 126 5.07 4.19 2.30
CA ARG A 126 3.91 5.00 2.66
C ARG A 126 3.49 5.84 1.46
N THR A 127 2.21 5.81 1.14
CA THR A 127 1.56 6.72 0.19
C THR A 127 0.62 7.66 0.91
N ASP A 128 0.70 8.94 0.58
CA ASP A 128 -0.08 10.00 1.20
C ASP A 128 -1.23 10.40 0.28
N TYR A 129 -2.42 10.62 0.83
CA TYR A 129 -3.60 10.97 0.03
C TYR A 129 -4.61 11.82 0.83
N LYS A 130 -5.51 12.47 0.11
CA LYS A 130 -6.72 13.09 0.68
C LYS A 130 -7.97 12.39 0.17
N VAL A 131 -9.00 12.36 1.00
CA VAL A 131 -10.30 11.79 0.65
C VAL A 131 -11.28 12.92 0.37
N LEU A 132 -11.81 12.98 -0.85
CA LEU A 132 -12.79 13.96 -1.29
C LEU A 132 -14.17 13.31 -1.41
N TYR A 133 -15.14 13.87 -0.71
CA TYR A 133 -16.55 13.55 -0.90
C TYR A 133 -17.14 14.53 -1.91
N ILE A 134 -17.49 14.02 -3.10
CA ILE A 134 -17.91 14.83 -4.24
C ILE A 134 -19.33 14.46 -4.64
N ASP A 135 -20.24 15.41 -4.51
CA ASP A 135 -21.63 15.24 -4.91
C ASP A 135 -21.82 15.47 -6.42
N LYS A 136 -22.92 14.90 -6.94
CA LYS A 136 -23.42 15.10 -8.32
C LYS A 136 -22.50 14.54 -9.42
N ILE A 137 -21.63 13.58 -9.10
CA ILE A 137 -20.96 12.77 -10.13
C ILE A 137 -21.98 11.79 -10.73
N ALA A 138 -22.39 12.04 -11.97
CA ALA A 138 -23.47 11.28 -12.62
C ALA A 138 -22.98 10.25 -13.66
N CYS A 139 -21.74 10.33 -14.14
CA CYS A 139 -21.22 9.43 -15.17
C CYS A 139 -19.69 9.39 -15.21
N ASP A 140 -19.14 8.46 -15.98
CA ASP A 140 -17.69 8.30 -16.13
C ASP A 140 -17.02 9.52 -16.79
N LYS A 141 -17.72 10.22 -17.69
CA LYS A 141 -17.19 11.49 -18.25
C LYS A 141 -17.00 12.57 -17.18
N CYS A 142 -17.84 12.58 -16.14
CA CYS A 142 -17.64 13.47 -14.99
C CYS A 142 -16.37 13.10 -14.24
N ARG A 143 -16.17 11.79 -14.00
CA ARG A 143 -14.97 11.26 -13.33
C ARG A 143 -13.70 11.59 -14.11
N ASP A 144 -13.71 11.41 -15.42
CA ASP A 144 -12.56 11.71 -16.27
C ASP A 144 -12.21 13.20 -16.27
N LYS A 145 -13.21 14.08 -16.33
CA LYS A 145 -13.00 15.53 -16.24
C LYS A 145 -12.39 15.94 -14.90
N ILE A 146 -12.95 15.44 -13.79
CA ILE A 146 -12.46 15.73 -12.44
C ILE A 146 -11.04 15.16 -12.26
N ARG A 147 -10.79 13.93 -12.73
CA ARG A 147 -9.47 13.28 -12.69
C ARG A 147 -8.43 14.15 -13.40
N GLN A 148 -8.72 14.59 -14.62
CA GLN A 148 -7.77 15.39 -15.37
C GLN A 148 -7.45 16.70 -14.65
N ALA A 149 -8.48 17.43 -14.20
CA ALA A 149 -8.29 18.70 -13.51
C ALA A 149 -7.49 18.54 -12.21
N LEU A 150 -7.73 17.48 -11.44
CA LEU A 150 -6.96 17.18 -10.22
C LEU A 150 -5.51 16.78 -10.53
N LEU A 151 -5.28 15.98 -11.58
CA LEU A 151 -3.93 15.58 -12.00
C LEU A 151 -3.11 16.75 -12.56
N ASP A 152 -3.76 17.83 -13.00
CA ASP A 152 -3.07 19.05 -13.44
C ASP A 152 -2.57 19.90 -12.24
N ILE A 153 -2.95 19.57 -11.00
CA ILE A 153 -2.46 20.24 -9.79
C ILE A 153 -1.05 19.74 -9.44
N GLU A 154 -0.11 20.66 -9.27
CA GLU A 154 1.24 20.32 -8.84
C GLU A 154 1.23 19.59 -7.49
N GLY A 155 1.84 18.39 -7.45
CA GLY A 155 1.91 17.55 -6.26
C GLY A 155 0.83 16.47 -6.19
N VAL A 156 -0.19 16.48 -7.06
CA VAL A 156 -1.12 15.36 -7.22
C VAL A 156 -0.51 14.33 -8.17
N THR A 157 -0.47 13.07 -7.74
CA THR A 157 0.17 11.97 -8.49
C THR A 157 -0.80 10.89 -8.95
N GLY A 158 -2.03 10.89 -8.42
CA GLY A 158 -3.04 9.90 -8.76
C GLY A 158 -4.42 10.28 -8.26
N VAL A 159 -5.45 9.77 -8.93
CA VAL A 159 -6.85 9.93 -8.52
C VAL A 159 -7.60 8.62 -8.71
N ALA A 160 -8.19 8.09 -7.65
CA ALA A 160 -9.01 6.89 -7.68
C ALA A 160 -10.43 7.20 -7.20
N PHE A 161 -11.42 6.76 -7.97
CA PHE A 161 -12.83 6.88 -7.55
C PHE A 161 -13.25 5.57 -6.88
N CYS A 162 -13.47 5.65 -5.57
CA CYS A 162 -14.12 4.58 -4.80
C CYS A 162 -15.64 4.74 -4.89
N GLU A 163 -16.38 3.79 -4.32
CA GLU A 163 -17.85 3.81 -4.35
C GLU A 163 -18.42 5.07 -3.67
N ALA A 164 -17.88 5.46 -2.52
CA ALA A 164 -18.41 6.54 -1.69
C ALA A 164 -17.58 7.85 -1.75
N PHE A 165 -16.33 7.80 -2.19
CA PHE A 165 -15.41 8.94 -2.14
C PHE A 165 -14.35 8.86 -3.23
N THR A 166 -13.60 9.93 -3.40
CA THR A 166 -12.47 10.02 -4.33
C THR A 166 -11.17 10.15 -3.55
N GLU A 167 -10.21 9.29 -3.82
CA GLU A 167 -8.86 9.38 -3.28
C GLU A 167 -7.99 10.22 -4.21
N VAL A 168 -7.28 11.18 -3.65
CA VAL A 168 -6.34 12.04 -4.36
C VAL A 168 -4.96 11.82 -3.75
N TYR A 169 -4.10 11.12 -4.47
CA TYR A 169 -2.74 10.77 -4.03
C TYR A 169 -1.80 11.94 -4.22
N LEU A 170 -0.95 12.18 -3.23
CA LEU A 170 -0.14 13.37 -3.10
C LEU A 170 1.34 13.01 -2.93
N GLU A 171 2.23 13.71 -3.64
CA GLU A 171 3.67 13.68 -3.37
C GLU A 171 4.05 14.58 -2.19
N LYS A 172 3.31 15.70 -2.04
CA LYS A 172 3.47 16.73 -1.01
C LYS A 172 2.09 17.27 -0.61
N GLU A 173 2.00 17.89 0.56
CA GLU A 173 0.75 18.50 1.03
C GLU A 173 0.21 19.51 0.01
N VAL A 174 -1.08 19.40 -0.31
CA VAL A 174 -1.83 20.33 -1.18
C VAL A 174 -2.97 20.90 -0.36
N GLU A 175 -3.12 22.23 -0.37
CA GLU A 175 -4.20 22.91 0.37
C GLU A 175 -5.58 22.44 -0.08
N GLU A 176 -6.47 22.24 0.88
CA GLU A 176 -7.83 21.72 0.62
C GLU A 176 -8.65 22.63 -0.28
N ASP A 177 -8.45 23.95 -0.17
CA ASP A 177 -9.15 24.94 -0.99
C ASP A 177 -8.75 24.83 -2.47
N ILE A 178 -7.50 24.45 -2.77
CA ILE A 178 -7.06 24.20 -4.14
C ILE A 178 -7.79 23.00 -4.73
N LEU A 179 -7.85 21.89 -3.97
CA LEU A 179 -8.54 20.67 -4.39
C LEU A 179 -10.04 20.93 -4.60
N ARG A 180 -10.68 21.59 -3.63
CA ARG A 180 -12.09 21.96 -3.66
C ARG A 180 -12.42 22.83 -4.87
N THR A 181 -11.70 23.94 -5.02
CA THR A 181 -11.92 24.90 -6.11
C THR A 181 -11.72 24.23 -7.47
N THR A 182 -10.71 23.35 -7.59
CA THR A 182 -10.45 22.62 -8.84
C THR A 182 -11.63 21.73 -9.23
N VAL A 183 -12.16 20.94 -8.28
CA VAL A 183 -13.33 20.09 -8.54
C VAL A 183 -14.57 20.91 -8.87
N GLU A 184 -14.85 21.97 -8.11
CA GLU A 184 -16.05 22.80 -8.28
C GLU A 184 -15.97 23.65 -9.56
N SER A 185 -14.78 24.03 -10.02
CA SER A 185 -14.58 24.69 -11.31
C SER A 185 -14.87 23.77 -12.52
N CYS A 186 -14.88 22.44 -12.30
CA CYS A 186 -15.20 21.49 -13.36
C CYS A 186 -16.70 21.45 -13.71
N GLY A 187 -17.59 22.09 -12.96
CA GLY A 187 -19.02 22.14 -13.29
C GLY A 187 -19.91 22.17 -12.05
N GLY A 188 -21.11 21.61 -12.16
CA GLY A 188 -22.10 21.58 -11.06
C GLY A 188 -21.77 20.62 -9.91
N TYR A 189 -20.51 20.26 -9.69
CA TYR A 189 -20.06 19.38 -8.61
C TYR A 189 -19.89 20.17 -7.31
N THR A 190 -19.94 19.49 -6.18
CA THR A 190 -19.76 20.12 -4.87
C THR A 190 -18.91 19.20 -4.02
N VAL A 191 -17.81 19.70 -3.47
CA VAL A 191 -17.03 18.94 -2.50
C VAL A 191 -17.65 19.17 -1.13
N THR A 192 -18.19 18.13 -0.51
CA THR A 192 -18.89 18.26 0.78
C THR A 192 -17.95 18.12 1.96
N ARG A 193 -16.88 17.33 1.82
CA ARG A 193 -15.88 17.07 2.86
C ARG A 193 -14.53 16.68 2.25
N ILE A 194 -13.45 17.04 2.93
CA ILE A 194 -12.08 16.58 2.67
C ILE A 194 -11.49 16.04 3.97
N ASP A 195 -10.89 14.85 3.92
CA ASP A 195 -10.15 14.21 5.04
C ASP A 195 -8.68 13.91 4.66
#